data_AF-J8BMA5-F1
#
_entry.id   AF-J8BMA5-F1
#
_cell.length_a   1.000
_cell.length_b   1.000
_cell.length_c   1.000
_cell.angle_alpha   90.00
_cell.angle_beta   90.00
_cell.angle_gamma   90.00
#
_symmetry.space_group_name_H-M   'P 1'
#
loop_
_entity.id
_entity.type
_entity.pdbx_description
1 polymer ?
#
loop_
_entity_poly.entity_id
_entity_poly.type
_entity_poly.pdbx_seq_one_letter_code
_entity_poly.pdbx_strand_id
1 'polypeptide(L)'
;MRNELNDKEQQFLTGVLKDLKQYDISLEERENIKQQILEHIQECREHGEESIKDLGTPQLFVQDFLEINEIDLRIKMKQLRNVNKKSSTLIIGGIFISLITYLISQTTLSIFLTESFSPNNSNNTFNYNILYRITENQWWNSLLIMISFTISVLVFISLVSYKKRKLSEIN
;
A
#
# COMPACT_ATOMS: atom_id res chain seq x y z
N MET A 1 11.72 16.45 34.62
CA MET A 1 12.53 17.26 33.68
C MET A 1 12.12 16.88 32.28
N ARG A 2 11.90 17.83 31.36
CA ARG A 2 11.56 17.52 29.97
C ARG A 2 12.83 17.07 29.26
N ASN A 3 12.79 15.89 28.63
CA ASN A 3 13.80 15.38 27.70
C ASN A 3 13.79 16.24 26.43
N GLU A 4 14.27 17.47 26.52
CA GLU A 4 14.52 18.29 25.34
C GLU A 4 15.78 17.75 24.67
N LEU A 5 15.56 16.92 23.65
CA LEU A 5 16.56 16.50 22.67
C LEU A 5 16.95 17.71 21.84
N ASN A 6 18.23 17.83 21.54
CA ASN A 6 18.71 18.77 20.54
C ASN A 6 18.30 18.29 19.13
N ASP A 7 18.27 19.20 18.14
CA ASP A 7 17.89 18.90 16.76
C ASP A 7 18.69 17.73 16.17
N LYS A 8 20.00 17.66 16.49
CA LYS A 8 20.87 16.56 16.05
C LYS A 8 20.48 15.21 16.67
N GLU A 9 20.15 15.19 17.96
CA GLU A 9 19.77 13.98 18.70
C GLU A 9 18.40 13.49 18.22
N GLN A 10 17.47 14.41 17.97
CA GLN A 10 16.17 14.10 17.41
C GLN A 10 16.29 13.55 15.98
N GLN A 11 17.16 14.13 15.15
CA GLN A 11 17.44 13.61 13.80
C GLN A 11 18.05 12.21 13.86
N PHE A 12 18.99 11.96 14.78
CA PHE A 12 19.59 10.65 14.98
C PHE A 12 18.53 9.60 15.36
N LEU A 13 17.75 9.88 16.41
CA LEU A 13 16.72 8.96 16.90
C LEU A 13 15.66 8.67 15.83
N THR A 14 15.24 9.70 15.09
CA THR A 14 14.28 9.55 13.99
C THR A 14 14.85 8.69 12.86
N GLY A 15 16.13 8.85 12.54
CA GLY A 15 16.84 8.02 11.56
C GLY A 15 16.88 6.56 11.97
N VAL A 16 17.34 6.26 13.19
CA VAL A 16 17.42 4.90 13.74
C VAL A 16 16.04 4.21 13.73
N LEU A 17 15.00 4.89 14.22
CA LEU A 17 13.66 4.31 14.28
C LEU A 17 13.05 4.05 12.90
N LYS A 18 13.35 4.91 11.93
CA LYS A 18 12.92 4.73 10.55
C LYS A 18 13.59 3.52 9.91
N ASP A 19 14.89 3.36 10.13
CA ASP A 19 15.67 2.27 9.56
C ASP A 19 15.28 0.93 10.22
N LEU A 20 15.14 0.88 11.55
CA LEU A 20 14.61 -0.31 12.26
C LEU A 20 13.20 -0.70 11.79
N LYS A 21 12.34 0.28 11.49
CA LYS A 21 11.02 0.03 10.92
C LYS A 21 11.10 -0.60 9.53
N GLN A 22 12.06 -0.18 8.71
CA GLN A 22 12.27 -0.76 7.37
C GLN A 22 12.69 -2.24 7.46
N TYR A 23 13.37 -2.62 8.55
CA TYR A 23 13.74 -3.99 8.83
C TYR A 23 12.67 -4.80 9.55
N ASP A 24 11.43 -4.31 9.71
CA ASP A 24 10.32 -5.02 10.36
C ASP A 24 10.70 -5.53 11.77
N ILE A 25 11.42 -4.71 12.52
CA ILE A 25 11.68 -4.92 13.95
C ILE A 25 10.39 -4.63 14.72
N SER A 26 10.10 -5.37 15.78
CA SER A 26 8.85 -5.21 16.53
C SER A 26 8.72 -3.79 17.12
N LEU A 27 7.49 -3.37 17.41
CA LEU A 27 7.26 -2.07 18.06
C LEU A 27 7.86 -2.03 19.47
N GLU A 28 7.79 -3.15 20.18
CA GLU A 28 8.34 -3.31 21.52
C GLU A 28 9.87 -3.17 21.52
N GLU A 29 10.57 -3.86 20.62
CA GLU A 29 12.02 -3.70 20.47
C GLU A 29 12.39 -2.27 20.06
N ARG A 30 11.63 -1.64 19.17
CA ARG A 30 11.88 -0.25 18.75
C ARG A 30 11.72 0.75 19.90
N GLU A 31 10.72 0.58 20.76
CA GLU A 31 10.58 1.42 21.96
C GLU A 31 11.68 1.15 22.98
N ASN A 32 12.11 -0.10 23.14
CA ASN A 32 13.24 -0.44 24.01
C ASN A 32 14.55 0.21 23.52
N ILE A 33 14.85 0.12 22.22
CA ILE A 33 16.04 0.76 21.62
C ILE A 33 15.97 2.27 21.76
N LYS A 34 14.80 2.87 21.53
CA LYS A 34 14.59 4.31 21.76
C LYS A 34 14.88 4.68 23.20
N GLN A 35 14.41 3.90 24.16
CA GLN A 35 14.66 4.15 25.57
C GLN A 35 16.17 4.07 25.87
N GLN A 36 16.88 3.05 25.37
CA GLN A 36 18.32 2.92 25.52
C GLN A 36 19.09 4.13 24.95
N ILE A 37 18.70 4.62 23.77
CA ILE A 37 19.31 5.81 23.17
C ILE A 37 19.05 7.06 24.03
N LEU A 38 17.83 7.21 24.57
CA LEU A 38 17.49 8.33 25.44
C LEU A 38 18.27 8.30 26.76
N GLU A 39 18.43 7.11 27.35
CA GLU A 39 19.23 6.90 28.56
C GLU A 39 20.70 7.26 28.32
N HIS A 40 21.28 6.80 27.21
CA HIS A 40 22.66 7.14 26.83
C HIS A 40 22.85 8.65 26.62
N ILE A 41 21.94 9.30 25.91
CA ILE A 41 22.00 10.76 25.70
C ILE A 41 21.97 11.52 27.03
N GLN A 42 21.14 11.05 27.96
CA GLN A 42 21.01 11.66 29.28
C GLN A 42 22.30 11.45 30.10
N GLU A 43 22.87 10.25 30.07
CA GLU A 43 24.14 9.92 30.74
C GLU A 43 25.30 10.78 30.21
N CYS A 44 25.46 10.90 28.90
CA CYS A 44 26.49 11.77 28.32
C CYS A 44 26.30 13.24 28.73
N ARG A 45 25.06 13.71 28.81
CA ARG A 45 24.75 15.09 29.23
C ARG A 45 25.13 15.34 30.69
N GLU A 46 24.95 14.35 31.57
CA GLU A 46 25.35 14.43 32.97
C GLU A 46 26.87 14.46 33.16
N HIS A 47 27.62 13.85 32.24
CA HIS A 47 29.08 13.83 32.24
C HIS A 47 29.73 14.95 31.40
N GLY A 48 28.93 15.79 30.72
CA GLY A 48 29.42 16.86 29.85
C GLY A 48 30.04 16.37 28.54
N GLU A 49 29.67 15.16 28.10
CA GLU A 49 30.17 14.48 26.91
C GLU A 49 29.23 14.66 25.71
N GLU A 50 29.74 14.42 24.50
CA GLU A 50 28.97 14.55 23.26
C GLU A 50 28.19 13.26 22.95
N SER A 51 26.88 13.29 23.22
CA SER A 51 25.94 12.15 23.20
C SER A 51 25.87 11.33 21.90
N ILE A 52 26.20 11.91 20.76
CA ILE A 52 26.11 11.23 19.44
C ILE A 52 27.48 10.68 19.00
N LYS A 53 28.57 11.16 19.58
CA LYS A 53 29.92 10.86 19.13
C LYS A 53 30.23 9.37 19.25
N ASP A 54 29.75 8.74 20.32
CA ASP A 54 29.98 7.33 20.62
C ASP A 54 28.94 6.41 19.96
N LEU A 55 27.76 6.93 19.63
CA LEU A 55 26.71 6.22 18.89
C LEU A 55 26.96 6.15 17.37
N GLY A 56 27.84 7.01 16.85
CA GLY A 56 28.18 7.06 15.43
C GLY A 56 27.03 7.55 14.55
N THR A 57 26.91 6.98 13.35
CA THR A 57 25.81 7.31 12.43
C THR A 57 24.60 6.40 12.67
N PRO A 58 23.36 6.87 12.42
CA PRO A 58 22.16 6.03 12.56
C PRO A 58 22.26 4.70 11.80
N GLN A 59 22.89 4.70 10.62
CA GLN A 59 23.04 3.49 9.81
C GLN A 59 23.98 2.47 10.46
N LEU A 60 25.12 2.94 10.99
CA LEU A 60 26.07 2.10 11.70
C LEU A 60 25.43 1.51 12.96
N PHE A 61 24.75 2.32 13.76
CA PHE A 61 24.04 1.86 14.96
C PHE A 61 23.02 0.75 14.64
N VAL A 62 22.22 0.93 13.60
CA VAL A 62 21.23 -0.10 13.19
C VAL A 62 21.93 -1.34 12.64
N GLN A 63 23.01 -1.19 11.89
CA GLN A 63 23.78 -2.32 11.40
C GLN A 63 24.37 -3.15 12.55
N ASP A 64 25.02 -2.49 13.52
CA ASP A 64 25.60 -3.14 14.70
C ASP A 64 24.50 -3.83 15.53
N PHE A 65 23.35 -3.18 15.71
CA PHE A 65 22.20 -3.80 16.36
C PHE A 65 21.74 -5.08 15.66
N LEU A 66 21.62 -5.06 14.34
CA LEU A 66 21.17 -6.24 13.58
C LEU A 66 22.22 -7.37 13.60
N GLU A 67 23.51 -7.02 13.63
CA GLU A 67 24.61 -7.96 13.72
C GLU A 67 24.67 -8.63 15.11
N ILE A 68 24.55 -7.84 16.19
CA ILE A 68 24.52 -8.35 17.57
C ILE A 68 23.32 -9.29 17.79
N ASN A 69 22.17 -8.98 17.18
CA ASN A 69 20.97 -9.80 17.30
C ASN A 69 20.90 -10.97 16.30
N GLU A 70 21.98 -11.26 15.57
CA GLU A 70 22.06 -12.31 14.54
C GLU A 70 20.93 -12.26 13.49
N ILE A 71 20.38 -11.07 13.24
CA ILE A 71 19.31 -10.91 12.26
C ILE A 71 19.95 -10.95 10.87
N ASP A 72 19.84 -12.10 10.19
CA ASP A 72 20.29 -12.21 8.80
C ASP A 72 19.47 -11.28 7.89
N LEU A 73 20.01 -10.08 7.72
CA LEU A 73 19.57 -9.00 6.86
C LEU A 73 19.25 -9.49 5.44
N ARG A 74 20.03 -10.45 4.92
CA ARG A 74 19.88 -10.95 3.55
C ARG A 74 18.65 -11.84 3.44
N ILE A 75 18.36 -12.65 4.45
CA ILE A 75 17.15 -13.48 4.51
C ILE A 75 15.90 -12.59 4.64
N LYS A 76 15.93 -11.61 5.56
CA LYS A 76 14.79 -10.70 5.81
C LYS A 76 14.49 -9.81 4.59
N MET A 77 15.52 -9.26 3.94
CA MET A 77 15.36 -8.52 2.67
C MET A 77 14.77 -9.40 1.54
N LYS A 78 15.19 -10.67 1.44
CA LYS A 78 14.67 -11.60 0.44
C LYS A 78 13.20 -11.94 0.70
N GLN A 79 12.80 -12.09 1.96
CA GLN A 79 11.40 -12.29 2.36
C GLN A 79 10.53 -11.07 2.03
N LEU A 80 10.95 -9.85 2.42
CA LEU A 80 10.25 -8.60 2.11
C LEU A 80 10.06 -8.40 0.60
N ARG A 81 11.12 -8.64 -0.19
CA ARG A 81 11.05 -8.57 -1.66
C ARG A 81 10.04 -9.55 -2.23
N ASN A 82 9.97 -10.76 -1.68
CA ASN A 82 9.06 -11.80 -2.17
C ASN A 82 7.60 -11.51 -1.82
N VAL A 83 7.33 -10.97 -0.63
CA VAL A 83 6.00 -10.49 -0.20
C VAL A 83 5.53 -9.33 -1.09
N ASN A 84 6.39 -8.33 -1.33
CA ASN A 84 6.07 -7.20 -2.21
C ASN A 84 5.80 -7.63 -3.65
N LYS A 85 6.58 -8.58 -4.19
CA LYS A 85 6.36 -9.13 -5.53
C LYS A 85 5.01 -9.85 -5.63
N LYS A 86 4.68 -10.70 -4.64
CA LYS A 86 3.38 -11.41 -4.60
C LYS A 86 2.21 -10.42 -4.51
N SER A 87 2.30 -9.40 -3.66
CA SER A 87 1.27 -8.36 -3.51
C SER A 87 1.06 -7.57 -4.80
N SER A 88 2.14 -7.16 -5.47
CA SER A 88 2.07 -6.43 -6.75
C SER A 88 1.38 -7.23 -7.85
N THR A 89 1.73 -8.51 -8.03
CA THR A 89 1.06 -9.39 -9.01
C THR A 89 -0.42 -9.57 -8.71
N LEU A 90 -0.82 -9.62 -7.43
CA LEU A 90 -2.22 -9.71 -7.03
C LEU A 90 -3.02 -8.45 -7.40
N ILE A 91 -2.45 -7.27 -7.18
CA ILE A 91 -3.08 -5.99 -7.52
C ILE A 91 -3.26 -5.88 -9.03
N ILE A 92 -2.20 -6.16 -9.80
CA ILE A 92 -2.24 -6.10 -11.27
C ILE A 92 -3.29 -7.07 -11.82
N GLY A 93 -3.29 -8.32 -11.35
CA GLY A 93 -4.30 -9.31 -11.76
C GLY A 93 -5.72 -8.89 -11.40
N GLY A 94 -5.92 -8.28 -10.23
CA GLY A 94 -7.22 -7.73 -9.83
C GLY A 94 -7.71 -6.62 -10.77
N ILE A 95 -6.83 -5.69 -11.17
CA ILE A 95 -7.17 -4.60 -12.09
C ILE A 95 -7.60 -5.17 -13.45
N PHE A 96 -6.90 -6.17 -13.99
CA PHE A 96 -7.30 -6.81 -15.24
C PHE A 96 -8.69 -7.45 -15.16
N ILE A 97 -8.98 -8.16 -14.06
CA ILE A 97 -10.30 -8.78 -13.86
C ILE A 97 -11.38 -7.70 -13.74
N SER A 98 -11.12 -6.64 -12.99
CA SER A 98 -12.01 -5.47 -12.84
C SER A 98 -12.33 -4.83 -14.20
N LEU A 99 -11.33 -4.63 -15.06
CA LEU A 99 -11.53 -4.08 -16.39
C LEU A 99 -12.42 -4.99 -17.26
N ILE A 100 -12.20 -6.30 -17.23
CA ILE A 100 -13.01 -7.28 -17.94
C ILE A 100 -14.45 -7.27 -17.42
N THR A 101 -14.63 -7.25 -16.10
CA THR A 101 -15.96 -7.15 -15.46
C THR A 101 -16.70 -5.88 -15.89
N TYR A 102 -16.00 -4.74 -15.95
CA TYR A 102 -16.58 -3.49 -16.43
C TYR A 102 -17.09 -3.64 -17.86
N LEU A 103 -16.25 -4.14 -18.78
CA LEU A 103 -16.62 -4.29 -20.19
C LEU A 103 -17.80 -5.26 -20.39
N ILE A 104 -17.82 -6.38 -19.66
CA ILE A 104 -18.93 -7.35 -19.71
C ILE A 104 -20.21 -6.74 -19.16
N SER A 105 -20.13 -6.05 -18.02
CA SER A 105 -21.28 -5.37 -17.42
C SER A 105 -21.84 -4.32 -18.36
N GLN A 106 -20.97 -3.46 -18.89
CA GLN A 106 -21.33 -2.37 -19.79
C GLN A 106 -21.98 -2.90 -21.06
N THR A 107 -21.45 -3.99 -21.63
CA THR A 107 -22.00 -4.63 -22.83
C THR A 107 -23.37 -5.25 -22.56
N THR A 108 -23.51 -5.93 -21.42
CA THR A 108 -24.79 -6.51 -21.00
C THR A 108 -25.84 -5.42 -20.81
N LEU A 109 -25.55 -4.38 -20.03
CA LEU A 109 -26.48 -3.27 -19.82
C LEU A 109 -26.83 -2.57 -21.13
N SER A 110 -25.86 -2.41 -22.01
CA SER A 110 -26.07 -1.86 -23.35
C SER A 110 -27.08 -2.66 -24.16
N ILE A 111 -26.94 -3.98 -24.21
CA ILE A 111 -27.85 -4.86 -24.97
C ILE A 111 -29.26 -4.87 -24.36
N PHE A 112 -29.39 -4.91 -23.03
CA PHE A 112 -30.69 -5.13 -22.38
C PHE A 112 -31.44 -3.84 -22.02
N LEU A 113 -30.74 -2.74 -21.76
CA LEU A 113 -31.32 -1.51 -21.23
C LEU A 113 -31.23 -0.33 -22.20
N THR A 114 -30.77 -0.54 -23.43
CA THR A 114 -30.79 0.51 -24.44
C THR A 114 -31.40 0.04 -25.75
N GLU A 115 -32.03 0.98 -26.44
CA GLU A 115 -32.65 0.74 -27.74
C GLU A 115 -31.64 0.68 -28.89
N SER A 116 -30.35 0.86 -28.62
CA SER A 116 -29.30 0.89 -29.65
C SER A 116 -29.14 -0.42 -30.42
N PHE A 117 -29.63 -1.52 -29.85
CA PHE A 117 -29.70 -2.82 -30.52
C PHE A 117 -31.14 -3.28 -30.81
N SER A 118 -32.13 -2.40 -30.62
CA SER A 118 -33.51 -2.70 -30.94
C SER A 118 -33.70 -2.75 -32.45
N PRO A 119 -34.30 -3.81 -33.02
CA PRO A 119 -34.58 -3.88 -34.45
C PRO A 119 -35.58 -2.82 -34.93
N ASN A 120 -36.30 -2.19 -34.00
CA ASN A 120 -37.24 -1.09 -34.27
C ASN A 120 -36.56 0.30 -34.25
N ASN A 121 -35.28 0.37 -33.89
CA ASN A 121 -34.53 1.62 -33.87
C ASN A 121 -34.00 1.91 -35.28
N SER A 122 -34.67 2.79 -36.00
CA SER A 122 -34.39 3.15 -37.40
C SER A 122 -33.45 4.35 -37.55
N ASN A 123 -32.88 4.86 -36.45
CA ASN A 123 -32.01 6.03 -36.47
C ASN A 123 -30.62 5.69 -37.04
N ASN A 124 -30.49 5.77 -38.37
CA ASN A 124 -29.23 5.62 -39.11
C ASN A 124 -28.14 6.67 -38.76
N THR A 125 -28.46 7.67 -37.94
CA THR A 125 -27.54 8.75 -37.53
C THR A 125 -26.92 8.54 -36.15
N PHE A 126 -27.37 7.53 -35.39
CA PHE A 126 -26.84 7.28 -34.06
C PHE A 126 -25.45 6.61 -34.11
N ASN A 127 -24.43 7.27 -33.55
CA ASN A 127 -23.09 6.71 -33.45
C ASN A 127 -22.87 6.12 -32.05
N TYR A 128 -23.01 4.79 -31.98
CA TYR A 128 -22.86 3.98 -30.77
C TYR A 128 -21.41 3.92 -30.28
N ASN A 129 -21.22 4.09 -28.98
CA ASN A 129 -19.95 3.83 -28.31
C ASN A 129 -20.19 3.15 -26.96
N ILE A 130 -19.66 1.93 -26.80
CA ILE A 130 -19.78 1.13 -25.58
C ILE A 130 -19.28 1.86 -24.32
N LEU A 131 -18.29 2.75 -24.45
CA LEU A 131 -17.67 3.41 -23.30
C LEU A 131 -18.46 4.61 -22.79
N TYR A 132 -19.12 5.37 -23.68
CA TYR A 132 -19.71 6.66 -23.30
C TYR A 132 -21.02 7.04 -23.98
N ARG A 133 -21.45 6.31 -25.01
CA ARG A 133 -22.63 6.68 -25.81
C ARG A 133 -23.40 5.45 -26.24
N ILE A 134 -24.15 4.91 -25.30
CA ILE A 134 -24.95 3.71 -25.44
C ILE A 134 -26.38 4.05 -25.86
N THR A 135 -26.88 5.23 -25.53
CA THR A 135 -28.15 5.79 -26.01
C THR A 135 -27.97 7.27 -26.38
N GLU A 136 -28.96 7.87 -27.03
CA GLU A 136 -29.00 9.32 -27.27
C GLU A 136 -29.03 10.12 -25.97
N ASN A 137 -29.61 9.54 -24.92
CA ASN A 137 -29.75 10.21 -23.65
C ASN A 137 -28.47 10.18 -22.80
N GLN A 138 -27.85 11.35 -22.62
CA GLN A 138 -26.61 11.49 -21.85
C GLN A 138 -26.73 11.05 -20.39
N TRP A 139 -27.83 11.38 -19.69
CA TRP A 139 -27.95 11.00 -18.27
C TRP A 139 -28.09 9.49 -18.10
N TRP A 140 -28.73 8.81 -19.04
CA TRP A 140 -28.82 7.35 -19.06
C TRP A 140 -27.45 6.70 -19.30
N ASN A 141 -26.66 7.25 -20.24
CA ASN A 141 -25.27 6.79 -20.44
C ASN A 141 -24.45 6.90 -19.17
N SER A 142 -24.50 8.06 -18.49
CA SER A 142 -23.80 8.26 -17.21
C SER A 142 -24.25 7.26 -16.15
N LEU A 143 -25.56 6.99 -16.04
CA LEU A 143 -26.09 6.02 -15.10
C LEU A 143 -25.54 4.60 -15.36
N LEU A 144 -25.59 4.14 -16.61
CA LEU A 144 -25.11 2.79 -16.96
C LEU A 144 -23.60 2.63 -16.70
N ILE A 145 -22.80 3.63 -17.08
CA ILE A 145 -21.37 3.66 -16.79
C ILE A 145 -21.11 3.56 -15.28
N MET A 146 -21.86 4.32 -14.47
CA MET A 146 -21.71 4.31 -13.01
C MET A 146 -22.08 2.95 -12.41
N ILE A 147 -23.12 2.29 -12.91
CA ILE A 147 -23.50 0.94 -12.46
C ILE A 147 -22.38 -0.06 -12.80
N SER A 148 -21.91 -0.09 -14.05
CA SER A 148 -20.83 -0.99 -14.46
C SER A 148 -19.52 -0.73 -13.73
N PHE A 149 -19.19 0.54 -13.48
CA PHE A 149 -18.04 0.92 -12.68
C PHE A 149 -18.17 0.43 -11.24
N THR A 150 -19.34 0.62 -10.62
CA THR A 150 -19.60 0.16 -9.24
C THR A 150 -19.47 -1.35 -9.12
N ILE A 151 -20.04 -2.12 -10.06
CA ILE A 151 -19.92 -3.59 -10.10
C ILE A 151 -18.44 -4.00 -10.21
N SER A 152 -17.70 -3.36 -11.10
CA SER A 152 -16.28 -3.62 -11.32
C SER A 152 -15.44 -3.39 -10.05
N VAL A 153 -15.68 -2.27 -9.36
CA VAL A 153 -15.00 -1.94 -8.09
C VAL A 153 -15.35 -2.96 -7.00
N LEU A 154 -16.61 -3.36 -6.88
CA LEU A 154 -17.03 -4.37 -5.90
C LEU A 154 -16.37 -5.72 -6.14
N VAL A 155 -16.25 -6.16 -7.40
CA VAL A 155 -15.53 -7.39 -7.76
C VAL A 155 -14.06 -7.29 -7.41
N PHE A 156 -13.41 -6.15 -7.71
CA PHE A 156 -12.02 -5.92 -7.33
C PHE A 156 -11.80 -6.01 -5.83
N ILE A 157 -12.59 -5.28 -5.04
CA ILE A 157 -12.50 -5.27 -3.57
C ILE A 157 -12.70 -6.69 -3.03
N SER A 158 -13.69 -7.42 -3.55
CA SER A 158 -13.99 -8.79 -3.14
C SER A 158 -12.84 -9.75 -3.42
N LEU A 159 -12.24 -9.68 -4.62
CA LEU A 159 -11.08 -10.50 -5.01
C LEU A 159 -9.84 -10.22 -4.15
N VAL A 160 -9.52 -8.94 -3.95
CA VAL A 160 -8.40 -8.53 -3.10
C VAL A 160 -8.62 -8.99 -1.67
N SER A 161 -9.82 -8.80 -1.13
CA SER A 161 -10.17 -9.20 0.24
C SER A 161 -10.11 -10.72 0.42
N TYR A 162 -10.66 -11.48 -0.52
CA TYR A 162 -10.63 -12.95 -0.50
C TYR A 162 -9.20 -13.49 -0.55
N LYS A 163 -8.38 -12.98 -1.48
CA LYS A 163 -6.98 -13.43 -1.59
C LYS A 163 -6.12 -13.00 -0.41
N LYS A 164 -6.35 -11.82 0.18
CA LYS A 164 -5.68 -11.40 1.42
C LYS A 164 -6.02 -12.33 2.59
N ARG A 165 -7.31 -12.66 2.78
CA ARG A 165 -7.74 -13.62 3.82
C ARG A 165 -7.09 -14.98 3.63
N LYS A 166 -7.14 -15.52 2.41
CA LYS A 166 -6.51 -16.81 2.08
C LYS A 166 -5.00 -16.82 2.31
N LEU A 167 -4.30 -15.72 2.03
CA LEU A 167 -2.86 -15.61 2.30
C LEU A 167 -2.57 -15.58 3.82
N SER A 168 -3.46 -14.98 4.61
CA SER A 168 -3.34 -14.93 6.08
C SER A 168 -3.61 -16.27 6.76
N GLU A 169 -4.37 -17.18 6.15
CA GLU A 169 -4.61 -18.53 6.68
C GLU A 169 -3.47 -19.51 6.35
N ILE A 170 -2.62 -19.18 5.38
CA ILE A 170 -1.55 -20.06 4.88
C ILE A 170 -0.19 -19.74 5.52
N ASN A 171 -0.02 -18.53 6.08
CA ASN A 171 1.18 -18.10 6.82
C ASN A 171 0.95 -18.25 8.32
#